data_AF-A0A7J6GQA5-F1
#
_entry.id   AF-A0A7J6GQA5-F1
#
_cell.length_a   1.000
_cell.length_b   1.000
_cell.length_c   1.000
_cell.angle_alpha   90.00
_cell.angle_beta   90.00
_cell.angle_gamma   90.00
#
_symmetry.space_group_name_H-M   'P 1'
#
loop_
_entity.id
_entity.type
_entity.pdbx_description
1 polymer ?
#
loop_
_entity_poly.entity_id
_entity_poly.type
_entity_poly.pdbx_seq_one_letter_code
_entity_poly.pdbx_strand_id
1 'polypeptide(L)' 'MSLLEGKNRWKYSTFVNWELWWPNFPILVYFKETQTKPEGQVHFFPVIFNGKQLYDVMVERAGASKTSGPKDS' A
#
# COMPACT_ATOMS: atom_id res chain seq x y z
N MET A 1 8.70 5.41 -8.63
CA MET A 1 9.33 4.59 -7.56
C MET A 1 8.49 3.33 -7.40
N SER A 2 9.08 2.16 -7.11
CA SER A 2 8.35 0.88 -7.00
C SER A 2 8.27 0.44 -5.54
N LEU A 3 7.16 -0.20 -5.16
CA LEU A 3 7.12 -0.97 -3.91
C LEU A 3 7.93 -2.25 -4.15
N LEU A 4 8.99 -2.41 -3.34
CA LEU A 4 10.06 -3.41 -3.39
C LEU A 4 11.20 -3.14 -4.39
N GLU A 5 12.43 -3.22 -3.86
CA GLU A 5 13.67 -3.33 -4.62
C GLU A 5 13.90 -4.81 -4.97
N GLY A 6 13.83 -5.15 -6.27
CA GLY A 6 13.99 -6.51 -6.77
C GLY A 6 13.38 -6.73 -8.17
N LYS A 7 13.15 -7.99 -8.56
CA LYS A 7 12.45 -8.35 -9.82
C LYS A 7 10.94 -8.04 -9.80
N ASN A 8 10.35 -7.85 -8.62
CA ASN A 8 8.93 -7.54 -8.43
C ASN A 8 8.76 -6.04 -8.17
N ARG A 9 8.87 -5.22 -9.23
CA ARG A 9 8.63 -3.78 -9.16
C ARG A 9 7.22 -3.48 -9.61
N TRP A 10 6.37 -3.03 -8.68
CA TRP A 10 5.04 -2.50 -9.02
C TRP A 10 5.07 -0.98 -9.01
N LYS A 11 4.67 -0.37 -10.13
CA LYS A 11 4.57 1.08 -10.25
C LYS A 11 3.35 1.56 -9.48
N TYR A 12 3.49 2.56 -8.60
CA TYR A 12 2.33 3.14 -7.88
C TYR A 12 1.20 3.60 -8.82
N SER A 13 1.54 4.01 -10.06
CA SER A 13 0.55 4.41 -11.06
C SER A 13 -0.39 3.28 -11.51
N THR A 14 -0.08 2.01 -11.24
CA THR A 14 -0.96 0.88 -11.57
C THR A 14 -1.85 0.47 -10.41
N PHE A 15 -1.73 1.15 -9.26
CA PHE A 15 -2.47 0.80 -8.06
C PHE A 15 -3.89 1.33 -8.19
N VAL A 16 -4.87 0.45 -7.97
CA VAL A 16 -6.30 0.79 -8.02
C VAL A 16 -6.94 0.78 -6.64
N ASN A 17 -6.29 0.13 -5.68
CA ASN A 17 -6.61 0.21 -4.26
C ASN A 17 -5.39 -0.12 -3.39
N TRP A 18 -5.32 0.46 -2.20
CA TRP A 18 -4.43 0.02 -1.14
C TRP A 18 -5.05 0.30 0.22
N GLU A 19 -4.74 -0.54 1.20
CA GLU A 19 -5.23 -0.40 2.58
C GLU A 19 -4.12 -0.73 3.59
N LEU A 20 -4.17 -0.07 4.76
CA LEU A 20 -3.37 -0.39 5.96
C LEU A 20 -4.27 -0.79 7.12
N TRP A 21 -3.91 -1.87 7.79
CA TRP A 21 -4.56 -2.31 9.03
C TRP A 21 -3.58 -2.34 10.19
N TRP A 22 -4.10 -2.02 11.38
CA TRP A 22 -3.40 -2.07 12.66
C TRP A 22 -2.16 -1.13 12.73
N PRO A 23 -2.35 0.20 12.69
CA PRO A 23 -1.25 1.16 12.59
C PRO A 23 -0.26 1.14 13.77
N ASN A 24 -0.64 0.53 14.90
CA ASN A 24 0.15 0.45 16.13
C ASN A 24 1.21 -0.66 16.15
N PHE A 25 1.44 -1.36 15.02
CA PHE A 25 2.42 -2.43 14.81
C PHE A 25 2.02 -3.81 15.39
N PRO A 26 2.24 -4.92 14.64
CA PRO A 26 2.68 -5.02 13.24
C PRO A 26 1.58 -4.63 12.24
N ILE A 27 1.98 -4.06 11.10
CA ILE A 27 1.06 -3.44 10.14
C ILE A 27 0.86 -4.36 8.96
N LEU A 28 -0.39 -4.63 8.61
CA LEU A 28 -0.70 -5.38 7.39
C LEU A 28 -1.03 -4.41 6.27
N VAL A 29 -0.29 -4.54 5.17
CA VAL A 29 -0.52 -3.76 3.95
C VAL A 29 -1.18 -4.64 2.91
N TYR A 30 -2.16 -4.07 2.24
CA TYR A 30 -2.79 -4.62 1.04
C TYR A 30 -2.69 -3.63 -0.10
N PHE A 31 -2.45 -4.12 -1.32
CA PHE A 31 -2.70 -3.34 -2.52
C PHE A 31 -3.17 -4.21 -3.70
N LYS A 32 -3.92 -3.57 -4.60
CA LYS A 32 -4.35 -4.13 -5.88
C LYS A 32 -3.77 -3.31 -7.03
N GLU A 33 -3.17 -3.99 -7.99
CA GLU A 33 -2.44 -3.38 -9.10
C GLU A 33 -2.83 -4.01 -10.44
N THR A 34 -2.69 -3.29 -11.57
CA THR A 34 -3.08 -3.79 -12.92
C THR A 34 -1.92 -4.05 -13.88
N GLN A 35 -0.67 -3.90 -13.44
CA GLN A 35 0.53 -4.16 -14.23
C GLN A 35 0.66 -5.64 -14.59
N THR A 36 0.31 -6.54 -13.66
CA THR A 36 0.49 -7.99 -13.88
C THR A 36 -0.70 -8.63 -14.58
N LYS A 37 -1.92 -8.18 -14.26
CA LYS A 37 -3.17 -8.64 -14.89
C LYS A 37 -4.17 -7.48 -15.04
N PRO A 38 -4.90 -7.37 -16.17
CA PRO A 38 -5.88 -6.30 -16.38
C PRO A 38 -7.01 -6.26 -15.33
N GLU A 39 -7.44 -7.42 -14.82
CA GLU A 39 -8.48 -7.55 -13.80
C GLU A 39 -7.99 -7.12 -12.39
N GLY A 40 -6.67 -6.98 -12.29
CA GLY A 40 -5.90 -6.56 -11.13
C GLY A 40 -5.45 -7.72 -10.24
N GLN A 41 -4.20 -7.68 -9.81
CA GLN A 41 -3.59 -8.62 -8.89
C GLN A 41 -3.53 -8.04 -7.48
N VAL A 42 -3.83 -8.89 -6.50
CA VAL A 42 -3.81 -8.55 -5.07
C VAL A 42 -2.51 -9.02 -4.43
N HIS A 43 -1.95 -8.17 -3.57
CA HIS A 43 -0.78 -8.45 -2.76
C HIS A 43 -1.05 -8.10 -1.30
N PHE A 44 -0.55 -8.94 -0.40
CA PHE A 44 -0.53 -8.70 1.05
C PHE A 44 0.89 -8.86 1.55
N PHE A 45 1.34 -7.97 2.43
CA PHE A 45 2.62 -8.15 3.10
C PHE A 45 2.64 -7.52 4.49
N PRO A 46 3.27 -8.16 5.48
CA PRO A 46 3.51 -7.56 6.78
C PRO A 46 4.60 -6.49 6.67
N VAL A 47 4.40 -5.41 7.41
CA VAL A 47 5.34 -4.29 7.53
C VAL A 47 5.79 -4.18 8.98
N ILE A 48 7.12 -4.17 9.15
CA ILE A 48 7.81 -4.03 10.43
C ILE A 48 8.51 -2.67 10.47
N PHE A 49 7.74 -1.57 10.35
CA PHE A 49 8.24 -0.19 10.49
C PHE A 49 7.09 0.78 10.86
N ASN A 50 7.40 2.07 11.03
CA ASN A 50 6.43 3.09 11.46
C ASN A 50 5.27 3.24 10.46
N GLY A 51 4.06 2.92 10.91
CA GLY A 51 2.85 2.94 10.09
C GLY A 51 2.42 4.29 9.58
N LYS A 52 2.61 5.33 10.38
CA LYS A 52 2.25 6.68 9.99
C LYS A 52 3.13 7.13 8.82
N GLN A 53 4.43 6.91 8.92
CA GLN A 53 5.36 7.25 7.84
C GLN A 53 5.04 6.48 6.55
N LEU A 54 4.68 5.19 6.66
CA LEU A 54 4.23 4.43 5.51
C LEU A 54 2.99 5.05 4.86
N TYR A 55 1.98 5.34 5.68
CA TYR A 55 0.73 5.91 5.23
C TYR A 55 0.96 7.24 4.50
N ASP A 56 1.74 8.14 5.09
CA ASP A 56 2.03 9.46 4.52
C ASP A 56 2.68 9.32 3.12
N VAL A 57 3.66 8.41 2.97
CA VAL A 57 4.33 8.13 1.68
C VAL A 57 3.37 7.50 0.67
N MET A 58 2.50 6.59 1.12
CA MET A 58 1.51 5.95 0.25
C MET A 58 0.47 6.95 -0.25
N VAL A 59 0.01 7.88 0.60
CA VAL A 59 -0.88 8.97 0.20
C VAL A 59 -0.21 9.87 -0.84
N GLU A 60 1.04 10.27 -0.61
CA GLU A 60 1.81 11.12 -1.54
C GLU A 60 1.93 10.47 -2.93
N ARG A 61 2.11 9.14 -2.99
CA ARG A 61 2.51 8.44 -4.22
C ARG A 61 1.41 7.68 -4.94
N ALA A 62 0.42 7.18 -4.19
CA ALA A 62 -0.68 6.35 -4.68
C ALA A 62 -2.05 7.00 -4.44
N GLY A 63 -2.09 8.20 -3.86
CA GLY A 63 -3.33 8.87 -3.45
C GLY A 63 -3.90 8.29 -2.16
N ALA A 64 -4.95 8.95 -1.64
CA ALA A 64 -5.60 8.53 -0.40
C ALA A 64 -6.17 7.11 -0.49
N SER A 65 -5.97 6.31 0.56
CA SER A 65 -6.63 5.00 0.67
C SER A 65 -8.14 5.18 0.76
N LYS A 66 -8.92 4.21 0.25
CA LYS A 66 -10.38 4.33 0.26
C LYS A 66 -10.96 4.15 1.66
N THR A 67 -10.34 3.36 2.53
CA THR A 67 -10.92 3.04 3.84
C THR A 67 -9.96 3.11 5.03
N SER A 68 -8.65 3.03 4.81
CA SER A 68 -7.63 3.00 5.86
C SER A 68 -7.03 4.37 6.22
N GLY A 69 -7.76 5.46 5.97
CA GLY A 69 -7.36 6.77 6.48
C GLY A 69 -7.24 6.76 8.01
N PRO A 70 -6.32 7.54 8.61
CA PRO A 70 -6.29 7.75 10.04
C PRO A 70 -7.68 8.15 10.50
N LYS A 71 -8.29 7.32 11.34
CA LYS A 71 -9.47 7.72 12.10
C LYS A 71 -8.93 8.34 13.36
N ASP A 72 -9.23 9.64 13.56
CA ASP A 72 -8.90 10.33 14.80
C ASP A 72 -9.35 9.42 15.96
N SER A 73 -8.36 8.99 16.75
CA SER A 73 -8.54 8.13 17.92
C SER A 73 -8.72 8.99 19.15
#